data_AF-A0AAD9PV91-F1
#
_entry.id   AF-A0AAD9PV91-F1
#
_cell.length_a   1.000
_cell.length_b   1.000
_cell.length_c   1.000
_cell.angle_alpha   90.00
_cell.angle_beta   90.00
_cell.angle_gamma   90.00
#
_symmetry.space_group_name_H-M   'P 1'
#
loop_
_entity.id
_entity.type
_entity.pdbx_description
1 polymer ?
#
loop_
_entity_poly.entity_id
_entity_poly.type
_entity_poly.pdbx_seq_one_letter_code
_entity_poly.pdbx_strand_id
1 'polypeptide(L)'
;MENYAELQQVKIDVLYLDTTYCNPEYSFPSQEEAINFAVNTSLRACRQNPKTLIVCGSYTIGKERVFLAIADALRCKVSVEKPKKRILDCLESDHISSVITTDWKAGQIHVLPMAKLTLQSLSNYLESHKPQFTELLAFKPTGWEHSVPYSEHSSFSELERFVKFVQPKKIIPTVNNYSAESRAQMQATFNKWLQQ
;
A
#
# COMPACT_ATOMS: atom_id res chain seq x y z
N MET A 1 9.46 -16.83 12.66
CA MET A 1 8.12 -17.29 13.08
C MET A 1 7.42 -16.11 13.70
N GLU A 2 6.21 -15.81 13.23
CA GLU A 2 5.38 -14.77 13.84
C GLU A 2 5.11 -15.17 15.30
N ASN A 3 5.39 -14.27 16.24
CA ASN A 3 5.26 -14.52 17.67
C ASN A 3 4.20 -13.58 18.23
N TYR A 4 2.93 -13.96 18.07
CA TYR A 4 1.81 -13.25 18.69
C TYR A 4 1.57 -13.83 20.07
N ALA A 5 2.26 -13.31 21.08
CA ALA A 5 2.20 -13.80 22.45
C ALA A 5 0.75 -13.82 22.98
N GLU A 6 -0.07 -12.86 22.54
CA GLU A 6 -1.47 -12.70 22.90
C GLU A 6 -2.36 -13.82 22.36
N LEU A 7 -1.94 -14.51 21.29
CA LEU A 7 -2.73 -15.55 20.61
C LEU A 7 -2.26 -16.97 20.92
N GLN A 8 -1.06 -17.15 21.49
CA GLN A 8 -0.46 -18.48 21.73
C GLN A 8 -1.26 -19.39 22.68
N GLN A 9 -2.15 -18.83 23.50
CA GLN A 9 -2.97 -19.59 24.44
C GLN A 9 -4.48 -19.38 24.22
N VAL A 10 -4.85 -18.70 23.13
CA VAL A 10 -6.24 -18.39 22.83
C VAL A 10 -6.80 -19.45 21.89
N LYS A 11 -7.89 -20.09 22.32
CA LYS A 11 -8.64 -21.01 21.48
C LYS A 11 -9.61 -20.23 20.61
N ILE A 12 -9.42 -20.27 19.29
CA ILE A 12 -10.31 -19.62 18.33
C ILE A 12 -11.34 -20.61 17.80
N ASP A 13 -12.61 -20.43 18.17
CA ASP A 13 -13.69 -21.27 17.65
C ASP A 13 -14.07 -20.89 16.21
N VAL A 14 -14.16 -19.60 15.92
CA VAL A 14 -14.56 -19.10 14.59
C VAL A 14 -13.66 -17.94 14.18
N LEU A 15 -13.04 -18.07 13.00
CA LEU A 15 -12.23 -17.03 12.37
C LEU A 15 -12.99 -16.43 11.18
N TYR A 16 -13.34 -15.14 11.27
CA TYR A 16 -13.79 -14.37 10.12
C TYR A 16 -12.56 -13.84 9.38
N LEU A 17 -12.29 -14.39 8.20
CA LEU A 17 -11.02 -14.19 7.50
C LEU A 17 -11.21 -13.28 6.28
N ASP A 18 -10.38 -12.23 6.18
CA ASP A 18 -10.22 -11.48 4.94
C ASP A 18 -9.56 -12.37 3.88
N THR A 19 -10.34 -12.72 2.87
CA THR A 19 -9.99 -13.66 1.80
C THR A 19 -9.72 -12.97 0.47
N THR A 20 -9.37 -11.68 0.50
CA THR A 20 -9.09 -10.86 -0.69
C THR A 20 -8.14 -11.55 -1.67
N TYR A 21 -7.03 -12.13 -1.18
CA TYR A 21 -6.02 -12.82 -1.99
C TYR A 21 -5.89 -14.33 -1.65
N CYS A 22 -7.01 -15.00 -1.36
CA CYS A 22 -7.04 -16.44 -1.05
C CYS A 22 -6.90 -17.33 -2.32
N ASN A 23 -5.87 -17.08 -3.15
CA ASN A 23 -5.47 -17.90 -4.30
C ASN A 23 -3.92 -17.94 -4.38
N PRO A 24 -3.29 -19.12 -4.56
CA PRO A 24 -1.82 -19.27 -4.67
C PRO A 24 -1.13 -18.38 -5.70
N GLU A 25 -1.84 -17.91 -6.74
CA GLU A 25 -1.30 -17.01 -7.76
C GLU A 25 -0.96 -15.61 -7.20
N TYR A 26 -1.53 -15.24 -6.06
CA TYR A 26 -1.25 -13.95 -5.42
C TYR A 26 0.01 -14.02 -4.55
N SER A 27 1.13 -13.77 -5.20
CA SER A 27 2.42 -13.48 -4.57
C SER A 27 2.81 -12.02 -4.86
N PHE A 28 3.24 -11.31 -3.82
CA PHE A 28 3.76 -9.95 -3.90
C PHE A 28 4.87 -9.79 -2.86
N PRO A 29 5.84 -8.88 -3.08
CA PRO A 29 6.93 -8.67 -2.14
C PRO A 29 6.43 -8.08 -0.83
N SER A 30 7.32 -8.09 0.16
CA SER A 30 7.05 -7.42 1.44
C SER A 30 6.85 -5.91 1.25
N GLN A 31 6.12 -5.29 2.20
CA GLN A 31 5.98 -3.84 2.22
C GLN A 31 7.34 -3.13 2.27
N GLU A 32 8.33 -3.69 2.95
CA GLU A 32 9.68 -3.14 3.05
C GLU A 32 10.38 -3.13 1.68
N GLU A 33 10.34 -4.24 0.94
CA GLU A 33 10.92 -4.33 -0.41
C GLU A 33 10.24 -3.35 -1.38
N ALA A 34 8.91 -3.23 -1.33
CA ALA A 34 8.15 -2.30 -2.16
C ALA A 34 8.49 -0.83 -1.83
N ILE A 35 8.62 -0.48 -0.55
CA ILE A 35 9.05 0.86 -0.11
C ILE A 35 10.48 1.13 -0.58
N ASN A 36 11.40 0.19 -0.35
CA ASN A 36 12.82 0.32 -0.72
C ASN A 36 12.98 0.52 -2.24
N PHE A 37 12.18 -0.18 -3.04
CA PHE A 37 12.14 0.03 -4.48
C PHE A 37 11.72 1.47 -4.84
N ALA A 38 10.63 1.97 -4.25
CA ALA A 38 10.13 3.32 -4.52
C ALA A 38 11.13 4.41 -4.08
N VAL A 39 11.74 4.25 -2.90
CA VAL A 39 12.77 5.15 -2.35
C VAL A 39 13.99 5.17 -3.26
N ASN A 40 14.56 4.02 -3.60
CA ASN A 40 15.75 3.94 -4.45
C ASN A 40 15.51 4.49 -5.85
N THR A 41 14.33 4.26 -6.42
CA THR A 41 13.94 4.79 -7.73
C THR A 41 13.82 6.32 -7.68
N SER A 42 13.20 6.86 -6.64
CA SER A 42 13.08 8.32 -6.42
C SER A 42 14.44 8.99 -6.26
N LEU A 43 15.32 8.41 -5.44
CA LEU A 43 16.69 8.90 -5.23
C LEU A 43 17.49 8.93 -6.53
N ARG A 44 17.40 7.88 -7.35
CA ARG A 44 18.09 7.82 -8.64
C ARG A 44 17.58 8.89 -9.61
N ALA A 45 16.26 9.04 -9.74
CA ALA A 45 15.66 10.04 -10.61
C ALA A 45 16.05 11.47 -10.19
N CYS A 46 15.94 11.79 -8.89
CA CYS A 46 16.29 13.12 -8.40
C CYS A 46 17.80 13.42 -8.46
N ARG A 47 18.67 12.40 -8.39
CA ARG A 47 20.11 12.56 -8.61
C ARG A 47 20.44 12.86 -10.07
N GLN A 48 19.73 12.23 -11.01
CA GLN A 48 19.90 12.48 -12.44
C GLN A 48 19.35 13.85 -12.83
N ASN A 49 18.21 14.23 -12.25
CA ASN A 49 17.56 15.49 -12.49
C ASN A 49 16.93 16.05 -11.20
N PRO A 50 17.55 17.07 -10.56
CA PRO A 50 17.00 17.68 -9.34
C PRO A 50 15.63 18.32 -9.54
N LYS A 51 15.20 18.57 -10.79
CA LYS A 51 13.88 19.08 -11.17
C LYS A 51 12.88 17.97 -11.50
N THR A 52 13.13 16.73 -11.10
CA THR A 52 12.13 15.66 -11.14
C THR A 52 11.10 15.85 -10.04
N LEU A 53 9.83 15.90 -10.42
CA LEU A 53 8.68 15.84 -9.52
C LEU A 53 8.35 14.36 -9.23
N ILE A 54 8.23 14.01 -7.95
CA ILE A 54 7.72 12.70 -7.55
C ILE A 54 6.20 12.81 -7.35
N VAL A 55 5.44 11.93 -7.98
CA VAL A 55 3.99 11.83 -7.78
C VAL A 55 3.63 10.48 -7.19
N CYS A 56 2.87 10.48 -6.10
CA CYS A 56 2.36 9.25 -5.48
C CYS A 56 0.83 9.22 -5.56
N GLY A 57 0.28 8.13 -6.10
CA GLY A 57 -1.16 7.90 -6.11
C GLY A 57 -1.66 7.46 -4.74
N SER A 58 -2.76 8.05 -4.28
CA SER A 58 -3.47 7.58 -3.08
C SER A 58 -4.98 7.70 -3.24
N TYR A 59 -5.72 6.93 -2.44
CA TYR A 59 -7.17 7.05 -2.27
C TYR A 59 -7.45 7.93 -1.03
N THR A 60 -8.19 7.41 -0.05
CA THR A 60 -8.55 8.11 1.19
C THR A 60 -7.53 7.91 2.32
N ILE A 61 -7.27 6.66 2.73
CA ILE A 61 -6.27 6.26 3.73
C ILE A 61 -5.48 5.07 3.21
N GLY A 62 -4.30 4.84 3.76
CA GLY A 62 -3.40 3.76 3.37
C GLY A 62 -2.30 4.24 2.43
N LYS A 63 -1.19 3.48 2.45
CA LYS A 63 0.03 3.68 1.65
C LYS A 63 0.83 4.93 2.02
N GLU A 64 0.54 5.55 3.15
CA GLU A 64 1.29 6.70 3.69
C GLU A 64 2.78 6.39 3.81
N ARG A 65 3.09 5.16 4.23
CA ARG A 65 4.47 4.68 4.39
C ARG A 65 5.31 4.83 3.12
N VAL A 66 4.71 4.74 1.93
CA VAL A 66 5.45 4.87 0.66
C VAL A 66 5.92 6.31 0.47
N PHE A 67 5.01 7.28 0.47
CA PHE A 67 5.39 8.68 0.21
C PHE A 67 6.13 9.33 1.39
N LEU A 68 5.90 8.88 2.63
CA LEU A 68 6.68 9.31 3.79
C LEU A 68 8.13 8.83 3.72
N ALA A 69 8.35 7.54 3.41
CA ALA A 69 9.70 7.01 3.27
C ALA A 69 10.49 7.70 2.13
N ILE A 70 9.82 8.02 1.03
CA ILE A 70 10.44 8.80 -0.06
C ILE A 70 10.77 10.22 0.43
N ALA A 71 9.87 10.87 1.18
CA ALA A 71 10.07 12.20 1.73
C ALA A 71 11.26 12.26 2.70
N ASP A 72 11.40 11.26 3.56
CA ASP A 72 12.53 11.13 4.48
C ASP A 72 13.85 10.97 3.75
N ALA A 73 13.87 10.10 2.74
CA ALA A 73 15.06 9.86 1.93
C ALA A 73 15.49 11.11 1.12
N LEU A 74 14.53 11.88 0.60
CA LEU A 74 14.77 13.12 -0.14
C LEU A 74 14.87 14.36 0.75
N ARG A 75 14.55 14.25 2.04
CA ARG A 75 14.45 15.36 3.00
C ARG A 75 13.56 16.51 2.51
N CYS A 76 12.38 16.18 1.99
CA CYS A 76 11.47 17.16 1.42
C CYS A 76 10.04 17.04 1.99
N LYS A 77 9.19 18.02 1.70
CA LYS A 77 7.78 18.00 2.09
C LYS A 77 6.93 17.25 1.07
N VAL A 78 5.80 16.73 1.52
CA VAL A 78 4.80 16.08 0.68
C VAL A 78 3.57 17.00 0.55
N SER A 79 3.29 17.45 -0.67
CA SER A 79 2.14 18.30 -0.97
C SER A 79 0.90 17.45 -1.26
N VAL A 80 -0.20 17.76 -0.57
CA VAL A 80 -1.49 17.07 -0.70
C VAL A 80 -2.63 18.08 -0.89
N GLU A 81 -3.76 17.63 -1.45
CA GLU A 81 -4.99 18.43 -1.45
C GLU A 81 -5.52 18.61 0.00
N LYS A 82 -6.17 19.76 0.29
CA LYS A 82 -6.74 20.06 1.62
C LYS A 82 -7.61 18.94 2.20
N PRO A 83 -8.48 18.25 1.43
CA PRO A 83 -9.26 17.12 1.94
C PRO A 83 -8.37 15.96 2.43
N LYS A 84 -7.32 15.62 1.67
CA LYS A 84 -6.36 14.56 2.06
C LYS A 84 -5.57 14.97 3.30
N LYS A 85 -5.17 16.24 3.43
CA LYS A 85 -4.51 16.73 4.66
C LYS A 85 -5.39 16.51 5.89
N ARG A 86 -6.67 16.86 5.82
CA ARG A 86 -7.61 16.65 6.95
C ARG A 86 -7.68 15.19 7.40
N ILE A 87 -7.68 14.26 6.44
CA ILE A 87 -7.65 12.82 6.74
C ILE A 87 -6.34 12.42 7.42
N LEU A 88 -5.20 12.89 6.90
CA LEU A 88 -3.88 12.60 7.45
C LEU A 88 -3.68 13.20 8.85
N ASP A 89 -4.26 14.37 9.12
CA ASP A 89 -4.23 15.02 10.44
C ASP A 89 -4.97 14.18 11.50
N CYS A 90 -5.99 13.42 11.11
CA CYS A 90 -6.71 12.50 12.00
C CYS A 90 -5.90 11.24 12.37
N LEU A 91 -4.73 11.01 11.77
CA LEU A 91 -3.85 9.90 12.13
C LEU A 91 -2.98 10.21 13.36
N GLU A 92 -3.08 11.42 13.91
CA GLU A 92 -2.41 11.85 15.16
C GLU A 92 -0.90 11.55 15.20
N SER A 93 -0.26 11.66 14.03
CA SER A 93 1.18 11.40 13.87
C SER A 93 1.95 12.71 13.74
N ASP A 94 2.88 12.95 14.68
CA ASP A 94 3.80 14.09 14.65
C ASP A 94 4.64 14.10 13.37
N HIS A 95 5.09 12.91 12.95
CA HIS A 95 5.86 12.74 11.73
C HIS A 95 5.08 13.23 10.51
N ILE A 96 3.85 12.75 10.33
CA ILE A 96 2.97 13.16 9.23
C ILE A 96 2.72 14.67 9.29
N SER A 97 2.37 15.19 10.46
CA SER A 97 2.12 16.63 10.67
C SER A 97 3.32 17.49 10.29
N SER A 98 4.54 16.98 10.51
CA SER A 98 5.77 17.69 10.16
C SER A 98 6.07 17.64 8.66
N VAL A 99 5.72 16.58 7.94
CA VAL A 99 6.11 16.36 6.53
C VAL A 99 5.06 16.86 5.53
N ILE A 100 3.78 16.76 5.88
CA ILE A 100 2.67 17.07 4.97
C ILE A 100 2.42 18.58 4.88
N THR A 101 2.20 19.07 3.66
CA THR A 101 1.82 20.47 3.38
C THR A 101 0.71 20.55 2.33
N THR A 102 -0.01 21.67 2.30
CA THR A 102 -0.93 22.02 1.19
C THR A 102 -0.32 23.01 0.21
N ASP A 103 0.93 23.42 0.43
CA ASP A 103 1.68 24.24 -0.51
C ASP A 103 2.34 23.36 -1.58
N TRP A 104 1.83 23.43 -2.81
CA TRP A 104 2.34 22.69 -3.97
C TRP A 104 3.74 23.13 -4.43
N LYS A 105 4.20 24.32 -4.02
CA LYS A 105 5.54 24.81 -4.35
C LYS A 105 6.58 24.38 -3.33
N ALA A 106 6.16 24.04 -2.11
CA ALA A 106 7.06 23.66 -1.00
C ALA A 106 7.54 22.20 -1.07
N GLY A 107 6.80 21.31 -1.76
CA GLY A 107 7.11 19.88 -1.82
C GLY A 107 7.63 19.42 -3.18
N GLN A 108 8.61 18.52 -3.16
CA GLN A 108 9.08 17.78 -4.36
C GLN A 108 8.26 16.48 -4.57
N ILE A 109 7.40 16.14 -3.62
CA ILE A 109 6.51 14.98 -3.69
C ILE A 109 5.07 15.47 -3.66
N HIS A 110 4.28 15.12 -4.66
CA HIS A 110 2.86 15.46 -4.75
C HIS A 110 2.01 14.18 -4.65
N VAL A 111 1.03 14.18 -3.75
CA VAL A 111 0.08 13.08 -3.62
C VAL A 111 -1.20 13.44 -4.36
N LEU A 112 -1.55 12.63 -5.36
CA LEU A 112 -2.71 12.85 -6.21
C LEU A 112 -3.71 11.69 -6.11
N PRO A 113 -5.01 11.94 -6.35
CA PRO A 113 -6.00 10.88 -6.49
C PRO A 113 -5.59 9.86 -7.55
N MET A 114 -5.72 8.56 -7.24
CA MET A 114 -5.28 7.47 -8.15
C MET A 114 -5.86 7.59 -9.58
N ALA A 115 -7.10 8.06 -9.69
CA ALA A 115 -7.77 8.29 -10.98
C ALA A 115 -7.06 9.32 -11.88
N LYS A 116 -6.26 10.23 -11.31
CA LYS A 116 -5.50 11.25 -12.06
C LYS A 116 -4.14 10.74 -12.56
N LEU A 117 -3.71 9.52 -12.19
CA LEU A 117 -2.42 8.98 -12.63
C LEU A 117 -2.53 8.33 -14.02
N THR A 118 -3.06 9.04 -15.00
CA THR A 118 -3.00 8.65 -16.43
C THR A 118 -1.86 9.40 -17.12
N LEU A 119 -1.29 8.85 -18.20
CA LEU A 119 -0.19 9.51 -18.91
C LEU A 119 -0.56 10.93 -19.33
N GLN A 120 -1.74 11.13 -19.92
CA GLN A 120 -2.21 12.44 -20.34
C GLN A 120 -2.35 13.43 -19.17
N SER A 121 -2.95 12.98 -18.06
CA SER A 121 -3.15 13.83 -16.88
C SER A 121 -1.83 14.21 -16.24
N LEU A 122 -0.88 13.27 -16.15
CA LEU A 122 0.45 13.51 -15.59
C LEU A 122 1.29 14.45 -16.47
N SER A 123 1.22 14.31 -17.79
CA SER A 123 1.86 15.25 -18.71
C SER A 123 1.31 16.67 -18.52
N ASN A 124 -0.02 16.84 -18.51
CA ASN A 124 -0.64 18.14 -18.28
C ASN A 124 -0.28 18.71 -16.89
N TYR A 125 -0.18 17.84 -15.88
CA TYR A 125 0.22 18.22 -14.53
C TYR A 125 1.67 18.70 -14.47
N LEU A 126 2.60 18.04 -15.18
CA LEU A 126 3.98 18.49 -15.26
C LEU A 126 4.07 19.85 -15.96
N GLU A 127 3.34 20.06 -17.07
CA GLU A 127 3.33 21.34 -17.78
C GLU A 127 2.87 22.50 -16.88
N SER A 128 1.86 22.29 -16.05
CA SER A 128 1.35 23.34 -15.14
C SER A 128 2.30 23.70 -13.99
N HIS A 129 3.34 22.89 -13.75
CA HIS A 129 4.36 23.13 -12.72
C HIS A 129 5.73 23.51 -13.31
N LYS A 130 5.83 23.73 -14.62
CA LYS A 130 7.01 24.37 -15.20
C LYS A 130 7.12 25.83 -14.73
N PRO A 131 8.35 26.37 -14.56
CA PRO A 131 9.66 25.74 -14.81
C PRO A 131 10.25 25.04 -13.57
N GLN A 132 9.48 24.91 -12.48
CA GLN A 132 9.94 24.32 -11.22
C GLN A 132 10.36 22.86 -11.42
N PHE A 133 9.52 22.10 -12.12
CA PHE A 133 9.80 20.72 -12.49
C PHE A 133 9.89 20.56 -14.01
N THR A 134 10.79 19.69 -14.46
CA THR A 134 11.02 19.40 -15.89
C THR A 134 10.75 17.95 -16.24
N GLU A 135 10.64 17.10 -15.23
CA GLU A 135 10.43 15.66 -15.36
C GLU A 135 9.50 15.19 -14.24
N LEU A 136 8.81 14.07 -14.46
CA LEU A 136 7.86 13.52 -13.51
C LEU A 136 8.06 12.00 -13.40
N LEU A 137 8.20 11.52 -12.16
CA LEU A 137 8.19 10.10 -11.82
C LEU A 137 6.94 9.80 -10.98
N ALA A 138 6.05 8.96 -11.51
CA ALA A 138 4.81 8.60 -10.84
C ALA A 138 4.84 7.17 -10.28
N PHE A 139 4.45 7.02 -9.01
CA PHE A 139 4.20 5.75 -8.37
C PHE A 139 2.70 5.50 -8.24
N LYS A 140 2.27 4.33 -8.71
CA LYS A 140 0.95 3.76 -8.45
C LYS A 140 1.13 2.60 -7.48
N PRO A 141 1.09 2.85 -6.16
CA PRO A 141 1.11 1.75 -5.21
C PRO A 141 -0.23 1.01 -5.28
N THR A 142 -0.19 -0.21 -5.78
CA THR A 142 -1.32 -1.11 -6.03
C THR A 142 -0.99 -2.47 -5.41
N GLY A 143 -2.00 -3.29 -5.12
CA GLY A 143 -1.79 -4.56 -4.40
C GLY A 143 -0.96 -5.55 -5.21
N TRP A 144 -1.57 -6.17 -6.21
CA TRP A 144 -0.92 -7.22 -7.00
C TRP A 144 -0.36 -6.75 -8.35
N GLU A 145 -1.02 -5.80 -9.02
CA GLU A 145 -0.65 -5.37 -10.38
C GLU A 145 0.03 -4.00 -10.43
N HIS A 146 1.23 -3.94 -11.03
CA HIS A 146 1.98 -2.78 -11.54
C HIS A 146 2.76 -1.87 -10.56
N SER A 147 3.89 -1.35 -11.08
CA SER A 147 4.82 -0.29 -10.61
C SER A 147 5.39 -0.38 -9.19
N VAL A 148 4.56 -0.49 -8.15
CA VAL A 148 4.99 -0.70 -6.76
C VAL A 148 3.98 -1.64 -6.09
N PRO A 149 4.25 -2.96 -6.04
CA PRO A 149 3.34 -3.93 -5.43
C PRO A 149 3.36 -3.76 -3.90
N TYR A 150 2.48 -2.88 -3.42
CA TYR A 150 2.31 -2.54 -2.01
C TYR A 150 0.90 -2.93 -1.59
N SER A 151 0.81 -4.10 -0.95
CA SER A 151 -0.44 -4.64 -0.42
C SER A 151 -0.61 -4.32 1.06
N GLU A 152 -1.83 -3.96 1.44
CA GLU A 152 -2.29 -3.88 2.83
C GLU A 152 -3.18 -5.09 3.20
N HIS A 153 -3.34 -6.04 2.27
CA HIS A 153 -3.97 -7.33 2.49
C HIS A 153 -2.91 -8.44 2.51
N SER A 154 -3.20 -9.52 3.21
CA SER A 154 -2.33 -10.69 3.30
C SER A 154 -2.21 -11.41 1.95
N SER A 155 -1.00 -11.85 1.61
CA SER A 155 -0.74 -12.79 0.51
C SER A 155 -1.28 -14.17 0.86
N PHE A 156 -1.37 -15.07 -0.13
CA PHE A 156 -1.81 -16.44 0.11
C PHE A 156 -0.94 -17.15 1.17
N SER A 157 0.38 -16.97 1.09
CA SER A 157 1.32 -17.61 2.01
C SER A 157 1.24 -17.05 3.44
N GLU A 158 0.93 -15.77 3.59
CA GLU A 158 0.72 -15.14 4.90
C GLU A 158 -0.60 -15.60 5.52
N LEU A 159 -1.68 -15.70 4.73
CA LEU A 159 -2.95 -16.28 5.17
C LEU A 159 -2.77 -17.72 5.63
N GLU A 160 -2.09 -18.56 4.84
CA GLU A 160 -1.82 -19.95 5.20
C GLU A 160 -1.05 -20.04 6.52
N ARG A 161 0.03 -19.26 6.66
CA ARG A 161 0.85 -19.25 7.87
C ARG A 161 0.06 -18.83 9.09
N PHE A 162 -0.75 -17.78 8.98
CA PHE A 162 -1.58 -17.29 10.06
C PHE A 162 -2.65 -18.30 10.48
N VAL A 163 -3.34 -18.92 9.52
CA VAL A 163 -4.36 -19.95 9.79
C VAL A 163 -3.74 -21.18 10.48
N LYS A 164 -2.57 -21.63 10.02
CA LYS A 164 -1.83 -22.73 10.64
C LYS A 164 -1.35 -22.40 12.05
N PHE A 165 -1.01 -21.14 12.32
CA PHE A 165 -0.63 -20.68 13.65
C PHE A 165 -1.81 -20.64 14.63
N VAL A 166 -2.94 -20.05 14.24
CA VAL A 166 -4.08 -19.85 15.15
C VAL A 166 -5.04 -21.05 15.26
N GLN A 167 -4.96 -22.00 14.32
CA GLN A 167 -5.72 -23.27 14.30
C GLN A 167 -7.21 -23.12 14.68
N PRO A 168 -8.00 -22.33 13.94
CA PRO A 168 -9.41 -22.11 14.27
C PRO A 168 -10.25 -23.37 13.99
N LYS A 169 -11.31 -23.61 14.77
CA LYS A 169 -12.23 -24.74 14.47
C LYS A 169 -13.03 -24.53 13.18
N LYS A 170 -13.33 -23.28 12.84
CA LYS A 170 -14.11 -22.90 11.66
C LYS A 170 -13.61 -21.59 11.07
N ILE A 171 -13.56 -21.51 9.74
CA ILE A 171 -13.23 -20.30 9.00
C ILE A 171 -14.47 -19.83 8.24
N ILE A 172 -14.75 -18.53 8.26
CA ILE A 172 -15.81 -17.86 7.51
C ILE A 172 -15.16 -16.80 6.62
N PRO A 173 -15.22 -16.94 5.27
CA PRO A 173 -14.64 -15.95 4.35
C PRO A 173 -15.49 -14.68 4.33
N THR A 174 -14.87 -13.50 4.41
CA THR A 174 -15.57 -12.21 4.34
C THR A 174 -15.50 -11.56 2.96
N VAL A 175 -14.59 -12.00 2.10
CA VAL A 175 -14.37 -11.46 0.75
C VAL A 175 -14.45 -12.59 -0.29
N ASN A 176 -14.82 -12.27 -1.53
CA ASN A 176 -14.95 -13.23 -2.64
C ASN A 176 -15.95 -14.37 -2.37
N ASN A 177 -16.87 -14.23 -1.42
CA ASN A 177 -17.81 -15.29 -1.01
C ASN A 177 -19.14 -15.27 -1.77
N TYR A 178 -19.24 -14.53 -2.88
CA TYR A 178 -20.51 -14.29 -3.59
C TYR A 178 -21.01 -15.51 -4.38
N SER A 179 -20.13 -16.33 -4.96
CA SER A 179 -20.50 -17.52 -5.75
C SER A 179 -20.31 -18.82 -4.98
N ALA A 180 -21.13 -19.84 -5.30
CA ALA A 180 -20.98 -21.17 -4.72
C ALA A 180 -19.62 -21.80 -5.05
N GLU A 181 -19.14 -21.57 -6.27
CA GLU A 181 -17.84 -22.04 -6.74
C GLU A 181 -16.68 -21.44 -5.93
N SER A 182 -16.65 -20.11 -5.76
CA SER A 182 -15.57 -19.46 -4.99
C SER A 182 -15.59 -19.88 -3.53
N ARG A 183 -16.78 -20.04 -2.93
CA ARG A 183 -16.93 -20.60 -1.57
C ARG A 183 -16.39 -22.03 -1.48
N ALA A 184 -16.67 -22.88 -2.47
CA ALA A 184 -16.17 -24.25 -2.50
C ALA A 184 -14.65 -24.30 -2.66
N GLN A 185 -14.07 -23.46 -3.52
CA GLN A 185 -12.63 -23.33 -3.70
C GLN A 185 -11.93 -22.88 -2.40
N MET A 186 -12.43 -21.82 -1.76
CA MET A 186 -11.90 -21.35 -0.48
C MET A 186 -12.03 -22.42 0.62
N GLN A 187 -13.17 -23.11 0.71
CA GLN A 187 -13.36 -24.18 1.68
C GLN A 187 -12.37 -25.34 1.47
N ALA A 188 -12.10 -25.69 0.21
CA ALA A 188 -11.08 -26.70 -0.11
C ALA A 188 -9.68 -26.26 0.34
N THR A 189 -9.34 -24.98 0.17
CA THR A 189 -8.09 -24.39 0.67
C THR A 189 -8.02 -24.43 2.20
N PHE A 190 -9.08 -24.02 2.91
CA PHE A 190 -9.12 -24.04 4.37
C PHE A 190 -8.98 -25.46 4.94
N ASN A 191 -9.65 -26.44 4.33
CA ASN A 191 -9.53 -27.83 4.74
C ASN A 191 -8.09 -28.33 4.62
N LYS A 192 -7.38 -27.95 3.55
CA LYS A 192 -5.95 -28.29 3.38
C LYS A 192 -5.08 -27.65 4.45
N TRP A 193 -5.33 -26.39 4.81
CA TRP A 193 -4.56 -25.69 5.84
C TRP A 193 -4.77 -26.24 7.25
N LEU A 194 -5.97 -26.75 7.56
CA LEU A 194 -6.33 -27.29 8.88
C LEU A 194 -6.07 -28.80 9.04
N GLN A 195 -5.67 -29.50 7.98
CA GLN A 195 -5.37 -30.95 8.00
C GLN A 195 -3.92 -31.28 8.42
N GLN A 196 -3.14 -30.31 8.88
CA GLN A 196 -1.73 -30.43 9.30
C GLN A 196 -1.54 -29.94 10.72
#